data_AF-A0A425WP93-F1
#
_entry.id   AF-A0A425WP93-F1
#
_cell.length_a   1.000
_cell.length_b   1.000
_cell.length_c   1.000
_cell.angle_alpha   90.00
_cell.angle_beta   90.00
_cell.angle_gamma   90.00
#
_symmetry.space_group_name_H-M   'P 1'
#
loop_
_entity.id
_entity.type
_entity.pdbx_description
1 polymer ?
#
loop_
_entity_poly.entity_id
_entity_poly.type
_entity_poly.pdbx_seq_one_letter_code
_entity_poly.pdbx_strand_id
1 'polypeptide(L)'
;MPSMNDKDYYKILGVSSDASTDEIRKAFQQKARKYHPDVNKAPDAEQRFKEISEAYAVLSDPDKRRRYDAMHSGSVFASQGASAPGAGYGGPQGQDPFWDFEQSYWGWPFGGMGQRRQQKRSRSFNPKAGSDFVYHIDLDAATAKKGTKRGITYQHYVQCQNCHGHGSVVSDHPETCPTCGGTGHISVDLDSLFGFGEMDMVCPECEGTGRVVVDPCPACGGTGRVLAASEVVVMIPPKSHDGDEVRIKGMGNAGTNGEASGDFVLRVGVPTERLAPRQAVGFQFLGFDIPFLILSLIADVFAALAPFIIVLAAVGFLLILTGGSRPHNSKWWNNAGTATMNGVLKGLFVAILIVAMVSCTSSFGSTGYSTRVHI
;
A
#
# COMPACT_ATOMS: atom_id res chain seq x y z
N MET A 1 22.13 24.72 -27.59
CA MET A 1 22.45 25.22 -26.23
C MET A 1 23.92 24.93 -26.00
N PRO A 2 24.75 25.89 -25.56
CA PRO A 2 26.16 25.61 -25.31
C PRO A 2 26.25 24.62 -24.15
N SER A 3 27.08 23.59 -24.33
CA SER A 3 27.40 22.56 -23.35
C SER A 3 27.89 23.17 -22.03
N MET A 4 27.55 22.54 -20.90
CA MET A 4 27.90 22.97 -19.52
C MET A 4 29.40 23.22 -19.23
N ASN A 5 30.29 22.97 -20.19
CA ASN A 5 31.73 23.23 -20.06
C ASN A 5 32.14 24.72 -20.19
N ASP A 6 31.25 25.62 -20.61
CA ASP A 6 31.61 27.03 -20.87
C ASP A 6 31.11 28.03 -19.81
N LYS A 7 30.42 27.60 -18.75
CA LYS A 7 29.91 28.51 -17.71
C LYS A 7 30.90 28.67 -16.55
N ASP A 8 31.48 29.85 -16.45
CA ASP A 8 32.38 30.25 -15.37
C ASP A 8 31.57 30.81 -14.18
N TYR A 9 31.37 30.00 -13.14
CA TYR A 9 30.58 30.35 -11.96
C TYR A 9 31.22 31.46 -11.12
N TYR A 10 32.53 31.59 -11.17
CA TYR A 10 33.24 32.69 -10.52
C TYR A 10 32.93 34.01 -11.22
N LYS A 11 32.88 34.04 -12.56
CA LYS A 11 32.42 35.21 -13.34
C LYS A 11 30.94 35.52 -13.11
N ILE A 12 30.09 34.49 -13.02
CA ILE A 12 28.65 34.67 -12.76
C ILE A 12 28.41 35.28 -11.37
N LEU A 13 29.16 34.88 -10.35
CA LEU A 13 29.12 35.51 -9.02
C LEU A 13 29.97 36.80 -8.91
N GLY A 14 30.85 37.06 -9.87
CA GLY A 14 31.71 38.24 -9.89
C GLY A 14 32.79 38.22 -8.80
N VAL A 15 33.27 37.02 -8.44
CA VAL A 15 34.26 36.78 -7.40
C VAL A 15 35.51 36.14 -8.00
N SER A 16 36.66 36.29 -7.33
CA SER A 16 37.89 35.62 -7.74
C SER A 16 37.79 34.10 -7.55
N SER A 17 38.57 33.32 -8.31
CA SER A 17 38.74 31.88 -8.10
C SER A 17 39.28 31.54 -6.71
N ASP A 18 40.00 32.48 -6.08
CA ASP A 18 40.57 32.35 -4.73
C ASP A 18 39.64 32.88 -3.63
N ALA A 19 38.39 33.26 -3.96
CA ALA A 19 37.47 33.87 -3.00
C ALA A 19 37.13 32.92 -1.85
N SER A 20 37.04 33.47 -0.64
CA SER A 20 36.59 32.73 0.55
C SER A 20 35.09 32.41 0.48
N THR A 21 34.64 31.42 1.26
CA THR A 21 33.20 31.08 1.36
C THR A 21 32.35 32.27 1.81
N ASP A 22 32.92 33.14 2.65
CA ASP A 22 32.25 34.34 3.15
C ASP A 22 32.11 35.43 2.07
N GLU A 23 33.11 35.56 1.20
CA GLU A 23 33.05 36.47 0.03
C GLU A 23 32.05 35.99 -1.01
N ILE A 24 32.01 34.67 -1.28
CA ILE A 24 31.01 34.03 -2.15
C ILE A 24 29.59 34.26 -1.62
N ARG A 25 29.39 34.10 -0.31
CA ARG A 25 28.10 34.36 0.36
C ARG A 25 27.68 35.83 0.26
N LYS A 26 28.61 36.76 0.48
CA LYS A 26 28.34 38.20 0.36
C LYS A 26 28.00 38.60 -1.07
N ALA A 27 28.74 38.09 -2.06
CA ALA A 27 28.48 38.35 -3.47
C ALA A 27 27.12 37.81 -3.93
N PHE A 28 26.75 36.60 -3.49
CA PHE A 28 25.43 36.03 -3.72
C PHE A 28 24.32 36.91 -3.14
N GLN A 29 24.45 37.33 -1.88
CA GLN A 29 23.43 38.18 -1.23
C GLN A 29 23.22 39.53 -1.95
N GLN A 30 24.30 40.13 -2.44
CA GLN A 30 24.23 41.39 -3.19
C GLN A 30 23.55 41.21 -4.55
N LYS A 31 23.88 40.13 -5.29
CA LYS A 31 23.28 39.84 -6.60
C LYS A 31 21.85 39.33 -6.48
N ALA A 32 21.53 38.51 -5.47
CA ALA A 32 20.18 38.01 -5.21
C ALA A 32 19.21 39.16 -4.91
N ARG A 33 19.63 40.19 -4.17
CA ARG A 33 18.81 41.40 -3.94
C ARG A 33 18.61 42.24 -5.21
N LYS A 34 19.60 42.28 -6.10
CA LYS A 34 19.57 43.05 -7.35
C LYS A 34 18.73 42.41 -8.46
N TYR A 35 18.67 41.07 -8.48
CA TYR A 35 17.95 40.28 -9.49
C TYR A 35 16.74 39.53 -8.91
N HIS A 36 16.28 39.90 -7.71
CA HIS A 36 15.07 39.31 -7.13
C HIS A 36 13.85 39.64 -8.02
N PRO A 37 12.97 38.66 -8.32
CA PRO A 37 11.81 38.88 -9.20
C PRO A 37 10.86 39.98 -8.69
N ASP A 38 10.78 40.18 -7.38
CA ASP A 38 9.96 41.25 -6.78
C ASP A 38 10.57 42.65 -6.92
N VAL A 39 11.91 42.74 -7.06
CA VAL A 39 12.65 44.01 -7.09
C VAL A 39 13.00 44.40 -8.52
N ASN A 40 13.23 43.44 -9.42
CA ASN A 40 13.64 43.65 -10.79
C ASN A 40 12.71 42.92 -11.76
N LYS A 41 11.87 43.68 -12.47
CA LYS A 41 10.85 43.18 -13.43
C LYS A 41 11.35 43.09 -14.87
N ALA A 42 12.66 43.13 -15.10
CA ALA A 42 13.22 42.97 -16.43
C ALA A 42 13.04 41.52 -16.93
N PRO A 43 12.79 41.31 -18.23
CA PRO A 43 12.54 39.97 -18.79
C PRO A 43 13.75 39.02 -18.69
N ASP A 44 14.96 39.54 -18.44
CA ASP A 44 16.20 38.79 -18.25
C ASP A 44 16.57 38.55 -16.77
N ALA A 45 15.82 39.14 -15.83
CA ALA A 45 16.12 39.05 -14.39
C ALA A 45 15.96 37.62 -13.86
N GLU A 46 14.94 36.89 -14.32
CA GLU A 46 14.68 35.51 -13.91
C GLU A 46 15.81 34.56 -14.37
N GLN A 47 16.27 34.72 -15.61
CA GLN A 47 17.35 33.89 -16.15
C GLN A 47 18.68 34.16 -15.43
N ARG A 48 18.99 35.43 -15.16
CA ARG A 48 20.19 35.81 -14.39
C ARG A 48 20.13 35.33 -12.94
N PHE A 49 18.95 35.38 -12.31
CA PHE A 49 18.76 34.88 -10.95
C PHE A 49 18.97 33.37 -10.86
N LYS A 50 18.50 32.60 -11.86
CA LYS A 50 18.75 31.16 -11.97
C LYS A 50 20.25 30.86 -12.08
N GLU A 51 20.98 31.58 -12.93
CA GLU A 51 22.44 31.41 -13.08
C GLU A 51 23.22 31.77 -11.80
N ILE A 52 22.83 32.84 -11.10
CA ILE A 52 23.44 33.23 -9.82
C ILE A 52 23.21 32.18 -8.73
N SER A 53 22.02 31.57 -8.71
CA SER A 53 21.65 30.54 -7.73
C SER A 53 22.38 29.22 -8.00
N GLU A 54 22.51 28.84 -9.28
CA GLU A 54 23.30 27.70 -9.74
C GLU A 54 24.78 27.86 -9.34
N ALA A 55 25.37 29.03 -9.59
CA ALA A 55 26.75 29.32 -9.23
C ALA A 55 26.99 29.25 -7.71
N TYR A 56 26.07 29.78 -6.90
CA TYR A 56 26.18 29.70 -5.43
C TYR A 56 26.02 28.28 -4.90
N ALA A 57 25.12 27.47 -5.48
CA ALA A 57 24.91 26.08 -5.06
C ALA A 57 26.16 25.18 -5.27
N VAL A 58 26.98 25.51 -6.26
CA VAL A 58 28.25 24.82 -6.54
C VAL A 58 29.40 25.39 -5.71
N LEU A 59 29.53 26.71 -5.61
CA LEU A 59 30.68 27.37 -4.98
C LEU A 59 30.58 27.51 -3.45
N SER A 60 29.38 27.40 -2.86
CA SER A 60 29.18 27.51 -1.41
C SER A 60 29.59 26.25 -0.63
N ASP A 61 29.59 25.09 -1.28
CA ASP A 61 29.95 23.81 -0.69
C ASP A 61 31.42 23.46 -1.06
N PRO A 62 32.31 23.25 -0.08
CA PRO A 62 33.73 22.97 -0.34
C PRO A 62 33.99 21.72 -1.20
N ASP A 63 33.17 20.68 -1.07
CA ASP A 63 33.32 19.44 -1.82
C ASP A 63 32.84 19.60 -3.27
N LYS A 64 31.77 20.36 -3.49
CA LYS A 64 31.26 20.66 -4.84
C LYS A 64 32.18 21.64 -5.59
N ARG A 65 32.69 22.66 -4.90
CA ARG A 65 33.68 23.60 -5.44
C ARG A 65 34.94 22.88 -5.88
N ARG A 66 35.48 21.97 -5.05
CA ARG A 66 36.66 21.16 -5.40
C ARG A 66 36.45 20.34 -6.68
N ARG A 67 35.27 19.75 -6.87
CA ARG A 67 34.94 18.98 -8.09
C ARG A 67 34.80 19.88 -9.31
N TYR A 68 34.19 21.04 -9.15
CA TYR A 68 34.07 22.04 -10.19
C TYR A 68 35.46 22.54 -10.64
N ASP A 69 36.32 22.92 -9.70
CA ASP A 69 37.69 23.39 -9.99
C ASP A 69 38.56 22.29 -10.63
N ALA A 70 38.41 21.03 -10.19
CA ALA A 70 39.11 19.89 -10.77
C ALA A 70 38.69 19.58 -12.22
N MET A 71 37.40 19.78 -12.53
CA MET A 71 36.85 19.63 -13.89
C MET A 71 37.27 20.78 -14.81
N HIS A 72 37.40 22.01 -14.28
CA HIS A 72 37.76 23.19 -15.05
C HIS A 72 39.28 23.33 -15.31
N SER A 73 40.12 22.75 -14.44
CA SER A 73 41.59 22.75 -14.58
C SER A 73 42.13 21.69 -15.55
N GLY A 74 41.27 20.93 -16.23
CA GLY A 74 41.67 19.89 -17.19
C GLY A 74 42.38 18.69 -16.54
N SER A 75 42.29 18.54 -15.22
CA SER A 75 42.92 17.43 -14.52
C SER A 75 42.17 16.12 -14.77
N VAL A 76 42.79 15.20 -15.50
CA VAL A 76 42.27 13.84 -15.82
C VAL A 76 42.25 12.93 -14.57
N PHE A 77 42.58 13.46 -13.39
CA PHE A 77 42.74 12.71 -12.15
C PHE A 77 41.63 12.93 -11.10
N ALA A 78 40.44 13.37 -11.51
CA ALA A 78 39.27 13.43 -10.62
C ALA A 78 38.56 12.07 -10.41
N SER A 79 39.17 10.95 -10.84
CA SER A 79 38.58 9.61 -10.72
C SER A 79 39.37 8.58 -9.88
N GLN A 80 40.56 8.89 -9.33
CA GLN A 80 41.29 7.90 -8.52
C GLN A 80 42.00 8.49 -7.30
N GLY A 81 41.58 8.02 -6.11
CA GLY A 81 42.25 8.14 -4.80
C GLY A 81 41.69 9.29 -3.93
N ALA A 82 40.98 9.10 -2.82
CA ALA A 82 40.98 8.01 -1.86
C ALA A 82 39.59 7.78 -1.22
N SER A 83 39.15 6.51 -1.28
CA SER A 83 38.37 5.75 -0.28
C SER A 83 37.48 6.48 0.74
N ALA A 84 36.18 6.45 0.46
CA ALA A 84 35.17 6.07 1.45
C ALA A 84 34.18 5.08 0.76
N PRO A 85 33.80 3.96 1.39
CA PRO A 85 33.23 2.82 0.69
C PRO A 85 31.75 3.05 0.33
N GLY A 86 31.40 2.77 -0.93
CA GLY A 86 30.02 2.51 -1.34
C GLY A 86 29.39 3.58 -2.24
N ALA A 87 29.69 3.52 -3.54
CA ALA A 87 28.79 4.00 -4.58
C ALA A 87 29.11 3.26 -5.89
N GLY A 88 28.88 1.94 -5.86
CA GLY A 88 28.87 1.09 -7.04
C GLY A 88 27.59 1.33 -7.84
N TYR A 89 27.78 1.84 -9.03
CA TYR A 89 26.83 2.12 -10.09
C TYR A 89 26.16 0.83 -10.62
N GLY A 90 24.85 0.88 -10.91
CA GLY A 90 24.08 -0.16 -11.63
C GLY A 90 22.57 0.01 -11.41
N GLY A 91 21.91 1.02 -12.01
CA GLY A 91 21.17 0.95 -13.28
C GLY A 91 19.63 1.00 -13.00
N PRO A 92 18.72 1.50 -13.88
CA PRO A 92 18.83 1.67 -15.33
C PRO A 92 18.46 3.06 -15.89
N GLN A 93 19.11 3.40 -17.01
CA GLN A 93 18.67 4.25 -18.12
C GLN A 93 17.75 5.46 -17.87
N GLY A 94 18.33 6.65 -18.05
CA GLY A 94 17.70 7.68 -18.89
C GLY A 94 16.89 8.77 -18.20
N GLN A 95 17.19 9.14 -16.96
CA GLN A 95 16.57 10.34 -16.34
C GLN A 95 17.62 11.26 -15.74
N ASP A 96 17.54 12.52 -16.15
CA ASP A 96 18.48 13.60 -15.85
C ASP A 96 18.65 13.80 -14.33
N PRO A 97 19.89 13.83 -13.81
CA PRO A 97 20.19 14.10 -12.39
C PRO A 97 19.72 15.48 -11.88
N PHE A 98 19.20 16.33 -12.77
CA PHE A 98 18.78 17.70 -12.48
C PHE A 98 17.25 17.86 -12.40
N TRP A 99 16.44 16.85 -12.74
CA TRP A 99 14.98 16.93 -12.59
C TRP A 99 14.54 16.92 -11.11
N ASP A 100 15.36 16.35 -10.23
CA ASP A 100 15.11 16.34 -8.77
C ASP A 100 15.29 17.74 -8.13
N PHE A 101 15.87 18.70 -8.86
CA PHE A 101 16.06 20.07 -8.39
C PHE A 101 14.80 20.93 -8.52
N GLU A 102 13.94 20.66 -9.51
CA GLU A 102 12.70 21.42 -9.75
C GLU A 102 11.61 21.11 -8.71
N GLN A 103 11.57 19.87 -8.20
CA GLN A 103 10.68 19.51 -7.08
C GLN A 103 11.19 20.00 -5.72
N SER A 104 12.51 20.24 -5.57
CA SER A 104 13.10 20.62 -4.29
C SER A 104 13.10 22.13 -4.01
N TYR A 105 12.77 22.99 -5.01
CA TYR A 105 12.86 24.45 -4.85
C TYR A 105 11.52 25.14 -4.48
N TRP A 106 10.39 24.43 -4.55
CA TRP A 106 9.08 24.93 -4.09
C TRP A 106 8.75 24.61 -2.62
N GLY A 107 9.71 24.08 -1.86
CA GLY A 107 9.48 23.54 -0.52
C GLY A 107 10.42 24.07 0.58
N TRP A 108 10.37 25.37 0.88
CA TRP A 108 10.73 25.88 2.21
C TRP A 108 9.48 25.80 3.12
N PRO A 109 9.54 25.53 4.44
CA PRO A 109 10.49 24.77 5.26
C PRO A 109 9.86 23.50 5.90
N PHE A 110 8.89 22.84 5.24
CA PHE A 110 8.12 21.70 5.80
C PHE A 110 8.25 20.36 5.04
N GLY A 111 9.28 20.15 4.22
CA GLY A 111 9.37 18.94 3.40
C GLY A 111 10.76 18.30 3.37
N GLY A 112 10.85 17.05 3.80
CA GLY A 112 11.93 16.15 3.36
C GLY A 112 13.03 15.87 4.37
N MET A 113 12.68 15.28 5.52
CA MET A 113 13.56 14.37 6.28
C MET A 113 13.85 13.11 5.43
N GLY A 114 14.44 13.30 4.24
CA GLY A 114 14.97 12.26 3.39
C GLY A 114 16.35 11.89 3.93
N GLN A 115 16.40 11.35 5.15
CA GLN A 115 17.57 10.61 5.60
C GLN A 115 17.91 9.65 4.46
N ARG A 116 19.15 9.74 3.97
CA ARG A 116 19.82 8.59 3.37
C ARG A 116 19.74 7.49 4.43
N ARG A 117 18.68 6.69 4.37
CA ARG A 117 18.59 5.39 5.02
C ARG A 117 19.68 4.57 4.34
N GLN A 118 20.91 4.70 4.82
CA GLN A 118 21.80 3.57 4.87
C GLN A 118 20.93 2.47 5.46
N GLN A 119 20.59 1.49 4.62
CA GLN A 119 19.95 0.25 5.02
C GLN A 119 20.89 -0.41 6.05
N LYS A 120 20.83 0.04 7.30
CA LYS A 120 21.38 -0.70 8.42
C LYS A 120 20.59 -2.00 8.41
N ARG A 121 21.25 -3.08 8.02
CA ARG A 121 20.75 -4.45 8.16
C ARG A 121 20.28 -4.57 9.60
N SER A 122 18.97 -4.77 9.80
CA SER A 122 18.43 -4.90 11.15
C SER A 122 19.09 -6.12 11.78
N ARG A 123 19.75 -5.91 12.91
CA ARG A 123 20.35 -6.98 13.71
C ARG A 123 19.34 -7.56 14.70
N SER A 124 18.07 -7.18 14.61
CA SER A 124 17.03 -7.59 15.53
C SER A 124 16.78 -9.08 15.43
N PHE A 125 16.84 -9.77 16.57
CA PHE A 125 16.42 -11.17 16.64
C PHE A 125 14.91 -11.22 16.89
N ASN A 126 14.12 -11.30 15.80
CA ASN A 126 12.67 -11.35 15.85
C ASN A 126 12.13 -12.68 15.29
N PRO A 127 11.99 -13.74 16.11
CA PRO A 127 11.41 -15.00 15.68
C PRO A 127 9.92 -14.81 15.42
N LYS A 128 9.51 -15.02 14.16
CA LYS A 128 8.12 -14.99 13.73
C LYS A 128 7.83 -16.19 12.84
N ALA A 129 6.72 -16.86 13.12
CA ALA A 129 6.20 -17.91 12.26
C ALA A 129 6.01 -17.39 10.83
N GLY A 130 6.29 -18.25 9.87
CA GLY A 130 6.10 -17.98 8.45
C GLY A 130 4.64 -17.75 8.13
N SER A 131 4.37 -16.78 7.26
CA SER A 131 3.00 -16.52 6.78
C SER A 131 2.60 -17.50 5.68
N ASP A 132 1.34 -17.90 5.69
CA ASP A 132 0.78 -18.74 4.62
C ASP A 132 0.88 -18.03 3.26
N PHE A 133 1.15 -18.81 2.22
CA PHE A 133 1.14 -18.34 0.84
C PHE A 133 -0.19 -18.72 0.19
N VAL A 134 -0.99 -17.72 -0.16
CA VAL A 134 -2.32 -17.93 -0.76
C VAL A 134 -2.21 -17.78 -2.27
N TYR A 135 -2.52 -18.85 -3.00
CA TYR A 135 -2.61 -18.83 -4.46
C TYR A 135 -4.06 -18.99 -4.90
N HIS A 136 -4.52 -18.11 -5.79
CA HIS A 136 -5.85 -18.17 -6.37
C HIS A 136 -5.76 -18.80 -7.76
N ILE A 137 -6.48 -19.91 -7.97
CA ILE A 137 -6.60 -20.53 -9.29
C ILE A 137 -8.06 -20.50 -9.74
N ASP A 138 -8.31 -19.92 -10.91
CA ASP A 138 -9.63 -20.00 -11.54
C ASP A 138 -9.71 -21.24 -12.43
N LEU A 139 -10.72 -22.08 -12.20
CA LEU A 139 -11.00 -23.29 -12.94
C LEU A 139 -12.34 -23.20 -13.67
N ASP A 140 -12.37 -23.77 -14.87
CA ASP A 140 -13.63 -24.01 -15.58
C ASP A 140 -14.48 -25.05 -14.84
N ALA A 141 -15.80 -24.92 -14.91
CA ALA A 141 -16.73 -25.85 -14.26
C ALA A 141 -16.52 -27.32 -14.67
N ALA A 142 -16.14 -27.56 -15.93
CA ALA A 142 -15.86 -28.90 -16.43
C ALA A 142 -14.61 -29.50 -15.78
N THR A 143 -13.57 -28.69 -15.61
CA THR A 143 -12.30 -29.07 -14.99
C THR A 143 -12.46 -29.28 -13.48
N ALA A 144 -13.20 -28.39 -12.81
CA ALA A 144 -13.51 -28.50 -11.39
C ALA A 144 -14.31 -29.77 -11.06
N LYS A 145 -15.27 -30.17 -11.92
CA LYS A 145 -16.01 -31.43 -11.78
C LYS A 145 -15.12 -32.67 -11.89
N LYS A 146 -14.17 -32.68 -12.83
CA LYS A 146 -13.28 -33.82 -13.08
C LYS A 146 -12.11 -33.92 -12.11
N GLY A 147 -11.71 -32.80 -11.50
CA GLY A 147 -10.45 -32.69 -10.76
C GLY A 147 -9.26 -32.56 -11.73
N THR A 148 -8.19 -31.92 -11.29
CA THR A 148 -7.00 -31.70 -12.12
C THR A 148 -5.74 -31.62 -11.26
N LYS A 149 -4.60 -32.02 -11.83
CA LYS A 149 -3.29 -31.81 -11.22
C LYS A 149 -2.65 -30.59 -11.90
N ARG A 150 -2.18 -29.63 -11.11
CA ARG A 150 -1.54 -28.41 -11.62
C ARG A 150 -0.21 -28.19 -10.92
N GLY A 151 0.85 -28.04 -11.71
CA GLY A 151 2.13 -27.51 -11.24
C GLY A 151 2.03 -25.99 -11.18
N ILE A 152 2.31 -25.41 -10.02
CA ILE A 152 2.28 -23.97 -9.79
C ILE A 152 3.68 -23.56 -9.38
N THR A 153 4.28 -22.68 -10.18
CA THR A 153 5.54 -22.01 -9.83
C THR A 153 5.23 -20.69 -9.15
N TYR A 154 5.79 -20.47 -7.97
CA TYR A 154 5.58 -19.25 -7.20
C TYR A 154 6.86 -18.82 -6.49
N GLN A 155 6.95 -17.54 -6.19
CA GLN A 155 8.05 -16.96 -5.42
C GLN A 155 7.61 -16.77 -3.98
N HIS A 156 8.35 -17.37 -3.06
CA HIS A 156 8.11 -17.26 -1.63
C HIS A 156 9.43 -17.14 -0.86
N TYR A 157 9.34 -16.75 0.41
CA TYR A 157 10.51 -16.78 1.27
C TYR A 157 10.83 -18.23 1.64
N VAL A 158 12.03 -18.69 1.33
CA VAL A 158 12.57 -19.97 1.78
C VAL A 158 13.61 -19.75 2.87
N GLN A 159 13.89 -20.79 3.65
CA GLN A 159 14.98 -20.77 4.62
C GLN A 159 16.29 -20.53 3.88
N CYS A 160 17.10 -19.61 4.39
CA CYS A 160 18.41 -19.32 3.82
C CYS A 160 19.31 -20.56 3.95
N GLN A 161 19.85 -21.05 2.83
CA GLN A 161 20.70 -22.24 2.83
C GLN A 161 22.02 -22.03 3.59
N ASN A 162 22.54 -20.80 3.64
CA ASN A 162 23.82 -20.48 4.28
C ASN A 162 23.74 -20.45 5.81
N CYS A 163 22.57 -20.14 6.39
CA CYS A 163 22.38 -20.04 7.84
C CYS A 163 21.23 -20.90 8.36
N HIS A 164 20.68 -21.78 7.53
CA HIS A 164 19.57 -22.69 7.85
C HIS A 164 18.38 -22.06 8.58
N GLY A 165 18.07 -20.79 8.31
CA GLY A 165 16.97 -20.08 8.97
C GLY A 165 17.35 -19.25 10.19
N HIS A 166 18.56 -19.42 10.76
CA HIS A 166 18.96 -18.78 12.01
C HIS A 166 19.28 -17.29 11.89
N GLY A 167 19.62 -16.82 10.68
CA GLY A 167 19.95 -15.42 10.43
C GLY A 167 21.41 -15.05 10.75
N SER A 168 22.15 -15.91 11.45
CA SER A 168 23.58 -15.78 11.78
C SER A 168 24.45 -16.83 11.08
N VAL A 169 25.74 -16.56 10.92
CA VAL A 169 26.71 -17.52 10.33
C VAL A 169 27.43 -18.36 11.39
N VAL A 170 27.69 -17.77 12.57
CA VAL A 170 28.65 -18.33 13.55
C VAL A 170 27.97 -18.75 14.85
N SER A 171 26.97 -18.01 15.32
CA SER A 171 26.28 -18.28 16.58
C SER A 171 24.88 -18.82 16.35
N ASP A 172 24.57 -20.01 16.88
CA ASP A 172 23.21 -20.57 16.88
C ASP A 172 22.26 -19.81 17.84
N HIS A 173 22.80 -18.88 18.64
CA HIS A 173 22.05 -18.18 19.67
C HIS A 173 22.13 -16.65 19.52
N PRO A 174 21.01 -15.95 19.73
CA PRO A 174 20.97 -14.50 19.82
C PRO A 174 21.55 -14.03 21.16
N GLU A 175 22.27 -12.92 21.13
CA GLU A 175 22.79 -12.27 22.34
C GLU A 175 21.83 -11.20 22.86
N THR A 176 21.96 -10.89 24.14
CA THR A 176 21.24 -9.78 24.76
C THR A 176 21.67 -8.46 24.11
N CYS A 177 20.69 -7.64 23.73
CA CYS A 177 20.97 -6.36 23.09
C CYS A 177 21.79 -5.45 24.03
N PRO A 178 22.98 -4.98 23.61
CA PRO A 178 23.82 -4.14 24.46
C PRO A 178 23.22 -2.75 24.70
N THR A 179 22.43 -2.24 23.76
CA THR A 179 21.80 -0.90 23.87
C THR A 179 20.69 -0.84 24.92
N CYS A 180 19.86 -1.87 25.05
CA CYS A 180 18.76 -1.89 26.02
C CYS A 180 18.97 -2.87 27.17
N GLY A 181 20.08 -3.60 27.21
CA GLY A 181 20.32 -4.63 28.23
C GLY A 181 19.30 -5.77 28.23
N GLY A 182 18.54 -5.94 27.15
CA GLY A 182 17.51 -6.99 27.03
C GLY A 182 16.07 -6.53 27.27
N THR A 183 15.83 -5.27 27.65
CA THR A 183 14.48 -4.77 27.93
C THR A 183 13.64 -4.52 26.66
N GLY A 184 14.29 -4.30 25.52
CA GLY A 184 13.63 -3.99 24.25
C GLY A 184 13.17 -2.53 24.10
N HIS A 185 13.18 -1.76 25.18
CA HIS A 185 12.87 -0.34 25.22
C HIS A 185 14.01 0.43 25.86
N ILE A 186 14.17 1.69 25.47
CA ILE A 186 15.08 2.63 26.14
C ILE A 186 14.21 3.75 26.68
N SER A 187 14.36 4.03 27.97
CA SER A 187 13.66 5.10 28.65
C SER A 187 14.54 6.34 28.59
N VAL A 188 14.01 7.43 28.05
CA VAL A 188 14.72 8.70 27.94
C VAL A 188 14.07 9.70 28.89
N ASP A 189 14.81 10.07 29.93
CA ASP A 189 14.41 11.13 30.86
C ASP A 189 14.51 12.49 30.17
N LEU A 190 13.34 13.08 29.86
CA LEU A 190 13.23 14.40 29.24
C LEU A 190 12.92 15.51 30.27
N ASP A 191 13.03 15.18 31.56
CA ASP A 191 12.81 16.10 32.68
C ASP A 191 13.70 17.35 32.63
N SER A 192 14.91 17.22 32.07
CA SER A 192 15.92 18.30 32.09
C SER A 192 15.66 19.47 31.12
N LEU A 193 14.77 19.33 30.12
CA LEU A 193 14.61 20.35 29.07
C LEU A 193 13.20 20.93 28.95
N PHE A 194 12.15 20.16 29.26
CA PHE A 194 10.76 20.62 29.07
C PHE A 194 9.73 20.07 30.09
N GLY A 195 10.14 19.31 31.11
CA GLY A 195 9.21 18.79 32.14
C GLY A 195 8.16 17.81 31.61
N PHE A 196 8.47 17.07 30.53
CA PHE A 196 7.56 16.11 29.90
C PHE A 196 7.63 14.69 30.50
N GLY A 197 8.39 14.46 31.57
CA GLY A 197 8.54 13.14 32.18
C GLY A 197 9.40 12.17 31.38
N GLU A 198 9.35 10.90 31.76
CA GLU A 198 10.05 9.77 31.14
C GLU A 198 9.29 9.30 29.89
N MET A 199 9.96 9.23 28.74
CA MET A 199 9.38 8.65 27.52
C MET A 199 10.08 7.34 27.15
N ASP A 200 9.31 6.26 27.09
CA ASP A 200 9.75 4.97 26.58
C ASP A 200 9.73 4.97 25.05
N MET A 201 10.88 4.66 24.45
CA MET A 201 10.99 4.43 23.01
C MET A 201 11.49 3.01 22.73
N VAL A 202 11.00 2.40 21.64
CA VAL A 202 11.44 1.07 21.22
C VAL A 202 12.92 1.12 20.85
N CYS A 203 13.70 0.19 21.38
CA CYS A 203 15.13 0.13 21.11
C CYS A 203 15.38 -0.09 19.60
N PRO A 204 16.11 0.82 18.92
CA PRO A 204 16.29 0.76 17.47
C PRO A 204 17.24 -0.37 17.01
N GLU A 205 18.03 -0.96 17.92
CA GLU A 205 18.98 -2.02 17.58
C GLU A 205 18.33 -3.40 17.57
N CYS A 206 17.47 -3.69 18.56
CA CYS A 206 16.75 -4.95 18.67
C CYS A 206 15.29 -4.87 18.19
N GLU A 207 14.81 -3.69 17.79
CA GLU A 207 13.42 -3.44 17.35
C GLU A 207 12.37 -3.95 18.36
N GLY A 208 12.65 -3.81 19.66
CA GLY A 208 11.74 -4.24 20.72
C GLY A 208 11.94 -5.67 21.22
N THR A 209 12.79 -6.46 20.59
CA THR A 209 12.95 -7.89 20.94
C THR A 209 13.87 -8.14 22.14
N GLY A 210 14.67 -7.14 22.54
CA GLY A 210 15.70 -7.29 23.58
C GLY A 210 16.91 -8.13 23.16
N ARG A 211 16.91 -8.68 21.95
CA ARG A 211 17.95 -9.60 21.46
C ARG A 211 18.47 -9.20 20.09
N VAL A 212 19.75 -9.45 19.86
CA VAL A 212 20.43 -9.09 18.61
C VAL A 212 21.22 -10.26 18.04
N VAL A 213 21.32 -10.26 16.72
CA VAL A 213 22.16 -11.17 15.93
C VAL A 213 23.52 -10.51 15.75
N VAL A 214 24.56 -11.09 16.38
CA VAL A 214 25.94 -10.55 16.39
C VAL A 214 26.52 -10.52 14.98
N ASP A 215 26.46 -11.66 14.29
CA ASP A 215 27.02 -11.86 12.96
C ASP A 215 25.93 -12.16 11.93
N PRO A 216 25.26 -11.14 11.38
CA PRO A 216 24.18 -11.33 10.42
C PRO A 216 24.71 -12.00 9.15
N CYS A 217 24.00 -13.02 8.70
CA CYS A 217 24.35 -13.76 7.50
C CYS A 217 24.38 -12.81 6.27
N PRO A 218 25.46 -12.83 5.47
CA PRO A 218 25.59 -11.92 4.33
C PRO A 218 24.58 -12.19 3.22
N ALA A 219 24.08 -13.43 3.11
CA ALA A 219 23.12 -13.84 2.08
C ALA A 219 21.69 -13.35 2.37
N CYS A 220 21.21 -13.42 3.61
CA CYS A 220 19.86 -13.00 4.01
C CYS A 220 19.81 -11.68 4.79
N GLY A 221 20.96 -11.07 5.06
CA GLY A 221 21.09 -9.82 5.79
C GLY A 221 20.65 -9.88 7.26
N GLY A 222 20.60 -11.07 7.87
CA GLY A 222 20.15 -11.27 9.25
C GLY A 222 18.72 -11.81 9.41
N THR A 223 17.94 -11.89 8.32
CA THR A 223 16.51 -12.26 8.40
C THR A 223 16.24 -13.77 8.47
N GLY A 224 17.24 -14.60 8.19
CA GLY A 224 17.11 -16.07 8.14
C GLY A 224 16.43 -16.62 6.88
N ARG A 225 15.91 -15.75 5.99
CA ARG A 225 15.14 -16.18 4.81
C ARG A 225 15.54 -15.42 3.56
N VAL A 226 15.36 -16.05 2.41
CA VAL A 226 15.65 -15.48 1.09
C VAL A 226 14.49 -15.73 0.14
N LEU A 227 14.28 -14.84 -0.83
CA LEU A 227 13.27 -15.07 -1.87
C LEU A 227 13.80 -16.12 -2.85
N ALA A 228 13.03 -17.18 -3.04
CA ALA A 228 13.31 -18.21 -4.05
C ALA A 228 12.03 -18.60 -4.79
N ALA A 229 12.20 -19.08 -6.02
CA ALA A 229 11.11 -19.67 -6.80
C ALA A 229 11.03 -21.17 -6.49
N SER A 230 9.84 -21.64 -6.13
CA SER A 230 9.54 -23.04 -5.86
C SER A 230 8.40 -23.51 -6.75
N GLU A 231 8.40 -24.79 -7.12
CA GLU A 231 7.31 -25.42 -7.84
C GLU A 231 6.60 -26.43 -6.94
N VAL A 232 5.28 -26.31 -6.83
CA VAL A 232 4.44 -27.23 -6.09
C VAL A 232 3.39 -27.82 -7.03
N VAL A 233 3.29 -29.15 -7.02
CA VAL A 233 2.24 -29.87 -7.73
C VAL A 233 1.06 -30.07 -6.79
N VAL A 234 -0.02 -29.33 -7.04
CA VAL A 234 -1.27 -29.44 -6.26
C VAL A 234 -2.24 -30.35 -6.99
N MET A 235 -2.83 -31.28 -6.24
CA MET A 235 -3.95 -32.10 -6.73
C MET A 235 -5.26 -31.48 -6.27
N ILE A 236 -6.07 -31.03 -7.23
CA ILE A 236 -7.40 -30.47 -6.96
C ILE A 236 -8.41 -31.62 -7.06
N PRO A 237 -9.12 -31.95 -5.98
CA PRO A 237 -10.04 -33.08 -5.97
C PRO A 237 -11.20 -32.88 -6.96
N PRO A 238 -11.82 -33.98 -7.43
CA PRO A 238 -13.01 -33.88 -8.26
C PRO A 238 -14.17 -33.28 -7.47
N LYS A 239 -15.08 -32.60 -8.18
CA LYS A 239 -16.22 -31.87 -7.61
C LYS A 239 -15.80 -30.71 -6.69
N SER A 240 -14.64 -30.11 -6.95
CA SER A 240 -14.29 -28.85 -6.29
C SER A 240 -15.22 -27.72 -6.73
N HIS A 241 -15.49 -26.83 -5.79
CA HIS A 241 -16.36 -25.68 -5.96
C HIS A 241 -15.64 -24.37 -5.67
N ASP A 242 -16.33 -23.28 -5.98
CA ASP A 242 -15.86 -21.96 -5.60
C ASP A 242 -15.74 -21.82 -4.08
N GLY A 243 -14.55 -21.40 -3.63
CA GLY A 243 -14.24 -21.21 -2.20
C GLY A 243 -13.58 -22.41 -1.53
N ASP A 244 -13.41 -23.54 -2.23
CA ASP A 244 -12.67 -24.68 -1.69
C ASP A 244 -11.19 -24.33 -1.49
N GLU A 245 -10.63 -24.80 -0.37
CA GLU A 245 -9.24 -24.57 0.00
C GLU A 245 -8.48 -25.90 0.05
N VAL A 246 -7.36 -25.97 -0.67
CA VAL A 246 -6.43 -27.10 -0.59
C VAL A 246 -5.16 -26.61 0.07
N ARG A 247 -4.83 -27.16 1.25
CA ARG A 247 -3.67 -26.75 2.04
C ARG A 247 -2.55 -27.78 1.97
N ILE A 248 -1.36 -27.32 1.65
CA ILE A 248 -0.12 -28.11 1.67
C ILE A 248 0.79 -27.56 2.76
N LYS A 249 1.10 -28.41 3.74
CA LYS A 249 1.86 -28.00 4.92
C LYS A 249 3.31 -27.64 4.59
N GLY A 250 3.81 -26.57 5.20
CA GLY A 250 5.24 -26.19 5.16
C GLY A 250 5.74 -25.64 3.81
N MET A 251 4.85 -25.42 2.85
CA MET A 251 5.16 -24.85 1.53
C MET A 251 4.81 -23.35 1.43
N GLY A 252 4.42 -22.72 2.53
CA GLY A 252 4.21 -21.27 2.63
C GLY A 252 5.52 -20.50 2.78
N ASN A 253 5.49 -19.29 3.34
CA ASN A 253 6.71 -18.54 3.59
C ASN A 253 7.47 -19.15 4.78
N ALA A 254 8.80 -19.16 4.71
CA ALA A 254 9.65 -19.51 5.84
C ALA A 254 9.51 -18.50 6.98
N GLY A 255 9.49 -19.02 8.21
CA GLY A 255 9.61 -18.22 9.41
C GLY A 255 10.97 -17.53 9.52
N THR A 256 11.06 -16.52 10.37
CA THR A 256 12.32 -15.84 10.67
C THR A 256 13.00 -16.49 11.87
N ASN A 257 14.34 -16.53 11.86
CA ASN A 257 15.17 -16.96 12.98
C ASN A 257 14.86 -18.37 13.53
N GLY A 258 14.69 -19.34 12.63
CA GLY A 258 14.45 -20.75 12.97
C GLY A 258 12.98 -21.11 13.23
N GLU A 259 12.05 -20.17 13.07
CA GLU A 259 10.62 -20.44 13.22
C GLU A 259 10.03 -21.28 12.09
N ALA A 260 8.90 -21.93 12.39
CA ALA A 260 8.21 -22.80 11.45
C ALA A 260 7.76 -22.04 10.19
N SER A 261 7.78 -22.76 9.05
CA SER A 261 7.26 -22.24 7.79
C SER A 261 5.73 -22.29 7.78
N GLY A 262 5.10 -21.31 7.12
CA GLY A 262 3.67 -21.31 6.87
C GLY A 262 3.25 -22.36 5.85
N ASP A 263 1.97 -22.40 5.54
CA ASP A 263 1.37 -23.35 4.61
C ASP A 263 1.12 -22.73 3.23
N PHE A 264 1.10 -23.56 2.18
CA PHE A 264 0.60 -23.16 0.87
C PHE A 264 -0.90 -23.42 0.81
N VAL A 265 -1.70 -22.38 0.59
CA VAL A 265 -3.16 -22.44 0.54
C VAL A 265 -3.62 -22.12 -0.87
N LEU A 266 -4.09 -23.14 -1.58
CA LEU A 266 -4.72 -23.00 -2.88
C LEU A 266 -6.20 -22.70 -2.69
N ARG A 267 -6.64 -21.51 -3.09
CA ARG A 267 -8.06 -21.14 -3.16
C ARG A 267 -8.58 -21.39 -4.56
N VAL A 268 -9.53 -22.31 -4.68
CA VAL A 268 -10.17 -22.65 -5.95
C VAL A 268 -11.27 -21.64 -6.24
N GLY A 269 -11.17 -20.99 -7.40
CA GLY A 269 -12.20 -20.15 -7.97
C GLY A 269 -12.93 -20.87 -9.09
N VAL A 270 -14.26 -20.85 -9.08
CA VAL A 270 -15.07 -21.31 -10.22
C VAL A 270 -15.95 -20.15 -10.69
N PRO A 271 -15.49 -19.34 -11.67
CA PRO A 271 -16.17 -18.10 -12.06
C PRO A 271 -17.63 -18.28 -12.52
N THR A 272 -18.00 -19.48 -12.97
CA THR A 272 -19.37 -19.82 -13.40
C THR A 272 -20.33 -20.09 -12.24
N GLU A 273 -19.83 -20.37 -11.03
CA GLU A 273 -20.67 -20.55 -9.83
C GLU A 273 -20.91 -19.23 -9.08
N ARG A 274 -20.06 -18.23 -9.31
CA ARG A 274 -20.14 -16.90 -8.68
C ARG A 274 -21.28 -16.07 -9.27
N LEU A 275 -22.02 -15.38 -8.41
CA LEU A 275 -22.89 -14.30 -8.85
C LEU A 275 -22.06 -13.06 -9.16
N ALA A 276 -22.36 -12.40 -10.27
CA ALA A 276 -21.82 -11.06 -10.48
C ALA A 276 -22.35 -10.11 -9.40
N PRO A 277 -21.57 -9.12 -8.94
CA PRO A 277 -21.98 -8.21 -7.87
C PRO A 277 -23.34 -7.54 -8.14
N ARG A 278 -23.60 -7.12 -9.39
CA ARG A 278 -24.89 -6.55 -9.79
C ARG A 278 -26.06 -7.55 -9.68
N GLN A 279 -25.84 -8.81 -10.05
CA GLN A 279 -26.87 -9.85 -9.93
C GLN A 279 -27.17 -10.15 -8.48
N ALA A 280 -26.15 -10.25 -7.63
CA ALA A 280 -26.33 -10.48 -6.19
C ALA A 280 -27.18 -9.38 -5.55
N VAL A 281 -26.88 -8.12 -5.89
CA VAL A 281 -27.68 -6.97 -5.44
C VAL A 281 -29.11 -7.04 -6.00
N GLY A 282 -29.28 -7.38 -7.29
CA GLY A 282 -30.60 -7.54 -7.89
C GLY A 282 -31.46 -8.63 -7.22
N PHE A 283 -30.89 -9.80 -6.94
CA PHE A 283 -31.57 -10.86 -6.19
C PHE A 283 -31.88 -10.45 -4.74
N GLN A 284 -31.01 -9.64 -4.12
CA GLN A 284 -31.26 -9.10 -2.80
C GLN A 284 -32.43 -8.09 -2.80
N PHE A 285 -32.56 -7.26 -3.84
CA PHE A 285 -33.72 -6.37 -4.01
C PHE A 285 -35.01 -7.17 -4.17
N LEU A 286 -35.02 -8.15 -5.08
CA LEU A 286 -36.19 -9.03 -5.24
C LEU A 286 -36.54 -9.75 -3.94
N GLY A 287 -35.54 -10.19 -3.16
CA GLY A 287 -35.75 -10.79 -1.84
C GLY A 287 -36.31 -9.80 -0.81
N PHE A 288 -35.81 -8.56 -0.81
CA PHE A 288 -36.30 -7.49 0.05
C PHE A 288 -37.78 -7.18 -0.19
N ASP A 289 -38.26 -7.32 -1.44
CA ASP A 289 -39.65 -7.06 -1.81
C ASP A 289 -40.64 -8.15 -1.38
N ILE A 290 -40.17 -9.40 -1.20
CA ILE A 290 -41.04 -10.55 -0.85
C ILE A 290 -41.85 -10.31 0.44
N PRO A 291 -41.25 -9.86 1.57
CA PRO A 291 -42.00 -9.51 2.76
C PRO A 291 -43.07 -8.44 2.52
N PHE A 292 -42.79 -7.40 1.72
CA PHE A 292 -43.77 -6.36 1.40
C PHE A 292 -44.93 -6.92 0.60
N LEU A 293 -44.66 -7.76 -0.40
CA LEU A 293 -45.69 -8.46 -1.18
C LEU A 293 -46.60 -9.30 -0.29
N ILE A 294 -46.03 -10.16 0.56
CA ILE A 294 -46.79 -11.08 1.40
C ILE A 294 -47.61 -10.29 2.44
N LEU A 295 -46.98 -9.37 3.18
CA LEU A 295 -47.65 -8.65 4.26
C LEU A 295 -48.70 -7.66 3.74
N SER A 296 -48.46 -7.02 2.59
CA SER A 296 -49.44 -6.09 2.00
C SER A 296 -50.68 -6.80 1.48
N LEU A 297 -50.56 -8.05 1.02
CA LEU A 297 -51.71 -8.90 0.66
C LEU A 297 -52.48 -9.36 1.91
N ILE A 298 -51.78 -9.71 3.00
CA ILE A 298 -52.41 -10.12 4.26
C ILE A 298 -53.17 -8.97 4.91
N ALA A 299 -52.61 -7.75 4.85
CA ALA A 299 -53.19 -6.56 5.47
C ALA A 299 -54.11 -5.75 4.53
N ASP A 300 -54.39 -6.26 3.31
CA ASP A 300 -55.24 -5.64 2.29
C ASP A 300 -54.86 -4.18 1.93
N VAL A 301 -53.56 -3.87 1.96
CA VAL A 301 -53.00 -2.55 1.61
C VAL A 301 -52.11 -2.62 0.36
N PHE A 302 -52.24 -3.70 -0.42
CA PHE A 302 -51.44 -3.95 -1.62
C PHE A 302 -51.48 -2.77 -2.60
N ALA A 303 -52.66 -2.18 -2.86
CA ALA A 303 -52.79 -1.07 -3.81
C ALA A 303 -51.95 0.17 -3.42
N ALA A 304 -51.82 0.45 -2.12
CA ALA A 304 -51.04 1.58 -1.62
C ALA A 304 -49.52 1.35 -1.76
N LEU A 305 -49.07 0.10 -1.61
CA LEU A 305 -47.65 -0.28 -1.69
C LEU A 305 -47.21 -0.78 -3.07
N ALA A 306 -48.15 -1.08 -3.97
CA ALA A 306 -47.90 -1.54 -5.33
C ALA A 306 -46.87 -0.70 -6.11
N PRO A 307 -46.92 0.65 -6.16
CA PRO A 307 -45.93 1.41 -6.92
C PRO A 307 -44.50 1.24 -6.36
N PHE A 308 -44.37 1.18 -5.03
CA PHE A 308 -43.08 0.96 -4.37
C PHE A 308 -42.51 -0.43 -4.71
N ILE A 309 -43.33 -1.47 -4.58
CA ILE A 309 -42.96 -2.85 -4.88
C ILE A 309 -42.59 -3.01 -6.36
N ILE A 310 -43.36 -2.43 -7.28
CA ILE A 310 -43.10 -2.51 -8.72
C ILE A 310 -41.77 -1.85 -9.08
N VAL A 311 -41.46 -0.68 -8.50
CA VAL A 311 -40.20 0.02 -8.76
C VAL A 311 -39.01 -0.80 -8.27
N LEU A 312 -39.07 -1.33 -7.05
CA LEU A 312 -37.98 -2.16 -6.52
C LEU A 312 -37.81 -3.46 -7.32
N ALA A 313 -38.90 -4.11 -7.71
CA ALA A 313 -38.85 -5.31 -8.53
C ALA A 313 -38.26 -5.02 -9.92
N ALA A 314 -38.63 -3.90 -10.54
CA ALA A 314 -38.09 -3.46 -11.83
C ALA A 314 -36.59 -3.17 -11.76
N VAL A 315 -36.14 -2.47 -10.71
CA VAL A 315 -34.71 -2.20 -10.48
C VAL A 315 -33.95 -3.50 -10.23
N GLY A 316 -34.48 -4.38 -9.37
CA GLY A 316 -33.88 -5.68 -9.07
C GLY A 316 -33.73 -6.54 -10.32
N PHE A 317 -34.77 -6.61 -11.15
CA PHE A 317 -34.75 -7.35 -12.41
C PHE A 317 -33.75 -6.77 -13.42
N LEU A 318 -33.71 -5.44 -13.57
CA LEU A 318 -32.75 -4.77 -14.45
C LEU A 318 -31.30 -5.05 -14.02
N LEU A 319 -31.01 -5.04 -12.72
CA LEU A 319 -29.69 -5.37 -12.18
C LEU A 319 -29.27 -6.83 -12.45
N ILE A 320 -30.22 -7.77 -12.43
CA ILE A 320 -29.97 -9.18 -12.79
C ILE A 320 -29.63 -9.31 -14.27
N LEU A 321 -30.40 -8.65 -15.15
CA LEU A 321 -30.19 -8.70 -16.60
C LEU A 321 -28.88 -8.04 -17.04
N THR A 322 -28.54 -6.89 -16.45
CA THR A 322 -27.30 -6.15 -16.76
C THR A 322 -26.04 -6.77 -16.15
N GLY A 323 -26.20 -7.84 -15.38
CA GLY A 323 -25.11 -8.55 -14.70
C GLY A 323 -24.34 -9.55 -15.55
N GLY A 324 -24.72 -9.74 -16.82
CA GLY A 324 -24.04 -10.61 -17.79
C GLY A 324 -24.62 -12.02 -17.89
N SER A 325 -24.54 -12.60 -19.09
CA SER A 325 -25.07 -13.91 -19.45
C SER A 325 -24.01 -15.02 -19.30
N ARG A 326 -23.73 -15.42 -18.05
CA ARG A 326 -22.95 -16.66 -17.82
C ARG A 326 -23.89 -17.86 -17.72
N PRO A 327 -23.48 -19.06 -18.16
CA PRO A 327 -24.28 -20.26 -18.01
C PRO A 327 -24.59 -20.53 -16.54
N HIS A 328 -25.88 -20.55 -16.20
CA HIS A 328 -26.35 -20.68 -14.83
C HIS A 328 -26.30 -22.15 -14.39
N ASN A 329 -25.31 -22.49 -13.56
CA ASN A 329 -25.20 -23.81 -12.95
C ASN A 329 -26.08 -23.89 -11.68
N SER A 330 -26.37 -25.09 -11.17
CA SER A 330 -27.22 -25.26 -9.96
C SER A 330 -26.67 -24.49 -8.74
N LYS A 331 -25.35 -24.44 -8.56
CA LYS A 331 -24.72 -23.64 -7.50
C LYS A 331 -24.93 -22.14 -7.67
N TRP A 332 -24.99 -21.63 -8.91
CA TRP A 332 -25.32 -20.23 -9.16
C TRP A 332 -26.73 -19.92 -8.65
N TRP A 333 -27.70 -20.80 -8.88
CA TRP A 333 -29.05 -20.64 -8.34
C TRP A 333 -29.11 -20.75 -6.81
N ASN A 334 -28.31 -21.62 -6.20
CA ASN A 334 -28.20 -21.67 -4.74
C ASN A 334 -27.66 -20.35 -4.17
N ASN A 335 -26.62 -19.79 -4.79
CA ASN A 335 -26.04 -18.51 -4.40
C ASN A 335 -27.00 -17.32 -4.68
N ALA A 336 -27.83 -17.42 -5.71
CA ALA A 336 -28.92 -16.47 -5.95
C ALA A 336 -29.99 -16.57 -4.87
N GLY A 337 -30.37 -17.80 -4.49
CA GLY A 337 -31.31 -18.07 -3.41
C GLY A 337 -30.82 -17.56 -2.05
N THR A 338 -29.54 -17.70 -1.73
CA THR A 338 -28.96 -17.13 -0.50
C THR A 338 -28.96 -15.59 -0.55
N ALA A 339 -28.66 -14.98 -1.70
CA ALA A 339 -28.75 -13.53 -1.88
C ALA A 339 -30.19 -13.03 -1.70
N THR A 340 -31.18 -13.73 -2.26
CA THR A 340 -32.61 -13.44 -2.07
C THR A 340 -33.02 -13.60 -0.61
N MET A 341 -32.62 -14.69 0.07
CA MET A 341 -32.93 -14.89 1.48
C MET A 341 -32.33 -13.79 2.37
N ASN A 342 -31.10 -13.36 2.09
CA ASN A 342 -30.48 -12.22 2.77
C ASN A 342 -31.27 -10.93 2.54
N GLY A 343 -31.85 -10.76 1.35
CA GLY A 343 -32.80 -9.68 1.05
C GLY A 343 -34.06 -9.76 1.90
N VAL A 344 -34.70 -10.93 1.95
CA VAL A 344 -35.90 -11.20 2.76
C VAL A 344 -35.67 -10.86 4.22
N LEU A 345 -34.57 -11.32 4.81
CA LEU A 345 -34.24 -11.07 6.22
C LEU A 345 -34.06 -9.58 6.52
N LYS A 346 -33.40 -8.83 5.61
CA LYS A 346 -33.22 -7.38 5.74
C LYS A 346 -34.54 -6.61 5.54
N GLY A 347 -35.40 -7.10 4.64
CA GLY A 347 -36.68 -6.47 4.30
C GLY A 347 -37.78 -6.76 5.31
N LEU A 348 -37.73 -7.88 6.03
CA LEU A 348 -38.82 -8.34 6.88
C LEU A 348 -39.19 -7.33 7.96
N PHE A 349 -38.22 -6.82 8.73
CA PHE A 349 -38.50 -5.85 9.80
C PHE A 349 -39.07 -4.54 9.25
N VAL A 350 -38.49 -4.05 8.14
CA VAL A 350 -38.93 -2.79 7.50
C VAL A 350 -40.34 -2.96 6.92
N ALA A 351 -40.63 -4.10 6.30
CA ALA A 351 -41.95 -4.41 5.76
C ALA A 351 -43.02 -4.47 6.85
N ILE A 352 -42.73 -5.10 7.99
CA ILE A 352 -43.66 -5.14 9.14
C ILE A 352 -43.99 -3.71 9.60
N LEU A 353 -42.98 -2.87 9.78
CA LEU A 353 -43.16 -1.50 10.25
C LEU A 353 -43.97 -0.67 9.24
N ILE A 354 -43.60 -0.69 7.96
CA ILE A 354 -44.25 0.11 6.92
C ILE A 354 -45.69 -0.36 6.69
N VAL A 355 -45.93 -1.66 6.60
CA VAL A 355 -47.29 -2.20 6.42
C VAL A 355 -48.17 -1.84 7.62
N ALA A 356 -47.65 -1.94 8.85
CA ALA A 356 -48.40 -1.53 10.04
C ALA A 356 -48.77 -0.04 9.99
N MET A 357 -47.82 0.84 9.63
CA MET A 357 -48.10 2.28 9.49
C MET A 357 -49.16 2.56 8.42
N VAL A 358 -49.02 1.96 7.23
CA VAL A 358 -49.96 2.17 6.12
C VAL A 358 -51.35 1.64 6.46
N SER A 359 -51.45 0.48 7.13
CA SER A 359 -52.71 -0.10 7.58
C SER A 359 -53.43 0.78 8.61
N CYS A 360 -52.68 1.41 9.52
CA CYS A 360 -53.26 2.40 10.43
C CYS A 360 -53.79 3.61 9.67
N THR A 361 -53.05 4.13 8.68
CA THR A 361 -53.48 5.33 7.93
C THR A 361 -54.66 5.10 7.00
N SER A 362 -54.78 3.92 6.38
CA SER A 362 -55.90 3.59 5.49
C SER A 362 -57.23 3.44 6.26
N SER A 363 -57.16 3.00 7.53
CA SER A 363 -58.33 2.89 8.42
C SER A 363 -58.94 4.24 8.84
N PHE A 364 -58.21 5.36 8.76
CA PHE A 364 -58.74 6.68 9.10
C PHE A 364 -59.54 7.34 7.95
N GLY A 365 -59.50 6.78 6.74
CA GLY A 365 -60.16 7.33 5.56
C GLY A 365 -61.61 6.89 5.32
N SER A 366 -62.11 5.85 6.02
CA SER A 366 -63.43 5.27 5.74
C SER A 366 -64.54 5.61 6.76
N THR A 367 -64.25 6.40 7.80
CA THR A 367 -65.20 6.75 8.88
C THR A 367 -65.61 8.22 8.89
N GLY A 368 -65.69 8.87 7.73
CA GLY A 368 -66.17 10.26 7.60
C GLY A 368 -67.11 10.44 6.41
N TYR A 369 -68.32 10.94 6.67
CA TYR A 369 -69.38 11.36 5.73
C TYR A 369 -70.33 10.29 5.17
N SER A 370 -71.08 9.64 6.06
CA SER A 370 -72.45 9.22 5.75
C SER A 370 -73.39 9.72 6.84
N THR A 371 -73.71 11.01 6.79
CA THR A 371 -74.87 11.56 7.48
C THR A 371 -76.13 11.01 6.81
N ARG A 372 -76.71 9.94 7.37
CA ARG A 372 -78.13 9.62 7.13
C ARG A 372 -78.98 10.66 7.84
N VAL A 373 -79.41 11.66 7.08
CA VAL A 373 -80.56 12.50 7.43
C VAL A 373 -81.80 11.64 7.19
N HIS A 374 -82.44 11.19 8.26
CA HIS A 374 -83.82 10.70 8.22
C HIS A 374 -84.74 11.88 8.50
N ILE A 375 -85.56 12.24 7.50
CA ILE A 375 -86.82 12.98 7.68
C ILE A 375 -87.92 11.94 7.89
#